data_AF-K1RRP6-F1
#
_entry.id   AF-K1RRP6-F1
#
_cell.length_a   1.000
_cell.length_b   1.000
_cell.length_c   1.000
_cell.angle_alpha   90.00
_cell.angle_beta   90.00
_cell.angle_gamma   90.00
#
_symmetry.space_group_name_H-M   'P 1'
#
loop_
_entity.id
_entity.type
_entity.pdbx_description
1 polymer ?
#
loop_
_entity_poly.entity_id
_entity_poly.type
_entity_poly.pdbx_seq_one_letter_code
_entity_poly.pdbx_strand_id
1 'polypeptide(L)' 'DADMILYMEHGDILEHGSHEELMAQHGKYEALYMSQFAQ' A
#
# COMPACT_ATOMS: atom_id res chain seq x y z
N ASP A 1 10.58 16.37 -0.06
CA ASP A 1 10.53 14.98 -0.51
C ASP A 1 10.09 14.11 0.63
N ALA A 2 8.91 13.51 0.49
CA ALA A 2 8.32 12.65 1.49
C ALA A 2 7.69 11.49 0.73
N ASP A 3 8.41 10.37 0.67
CA ASP A 3 8.00 9.15 -0.03
C ASP A 3 7.19 8.24 0.91
N MET A 4 6.19 8.81 1.61
CA MET A 4 5.37 8.08 2.57
C MET A 4 3.97 7.86 1.99
N ILE A 5 3.64 6.60 1.78
CA ILE A 5 2.33 6.12 1.34
C ILE A 5 1.55 5.69 2.58
N LEU A 6 0.27 6.06 2.63
CA LEU A 6 -0.68 5.65 3.66
C LEU A 6 -1.79 4.85 2.99
N TYR A 7 -1.95 3.60 3.38
CA TYR A 7 -3.10 2.79 3.02
C TYR A 7 -4.14 2.92 4.13
N MET A 8 -5.33 3.40 3.77
CA MET A 8 -6.45 3.60 4.69
C MET A 8 -7.64 2.77 4.26
N GLU A 9 -8.32 2.16 5.23
CA GLU A 9 -9.58 1.43 5.03
C GLU A 9 -10.53 1.79 6.17
N HIS A 10 -11.80 2.06 5.85
CA HIS A 10 -12.83 2.46 6.83
C HIS A 10 -12.50 3.67 7.72
N GLY A 11 -11.56 4.53 7.32
CA GLY A 11 -11.16 5.71 8.08
C GLY A 11 -9.98 5.47 9.04
N ASP A 12 -9.47 4.24 9.09
CA ASP A 12 -8.28 3.88 9.85
C ASP A 12 -7.08 3.71 8.92
N ILE A 13 -5.89 4.09 9.39
CA ILE A 13 -4.62 3.83 8.70
C ILE A 13 -4.22 2.39 9.01
N LEU A 14 -4.22 1.53 7.99
CA LEU A 14 -3.85 0.12 8.13
C LEU A 14 -2.37 -0.13 7.83
N GLU A 15 -1.81 0.55 6.83
CA GLU A 15 -0.40 0.40 6.46
C GLU A 15 0.21 1.76 6.12
N HIS A 16 1.47 1.95 6.47
CA HIS A 16 2.24 3.14 6.11
C HIS A 16 3.69 2.78 5.81
N GLY A 17 4.28 3.46 4.83
CA GLY A 17 5.68 3.25 4.46
C GLY A 17 5.96 3.78 3.06
N SER A 18 7.18 3.59 2.60
CA SER A 18 7.53 3.77 1.19
C SER A 18 6.92 2.66 0.33
N HIS A 19 6.90 2.88 -0.99
CA HIS A 19 6.44 1.86 -1.94
C HIS A 19 7.19 0.54 -1.75
N GLU A 20 8.52 0.57 -1.66
CA GLU A 20 9.35 -0.63 -1.49
C GLU A 20 9.02 -1.37 -0.18
N GLU A 21 8.86 -0.64 0.92
CA GLU A 21 8.52 -1.21 2.22
C GLU A 21 7.13 -1.87 2.22
N LEU A 22 6.14 -1.24 1.58
CA LEU A 22 4.78 -1.78 1.49
C LEU A 22 4.67 -2.97 0.53
N MET A 23 5.43 -2.96 -0.55
CA MET A 23 5.52 -4.10 -1.47
C MET A 23 6.23 -5.29 -0.84
N ALA A 24 7.30 -5.08 -0.06
CA ALA A 24 8.00 -6.13 0.65
C ALA A 24 7.16 -6.78 1.77
N GLN A 25 6.19 -6.06 2.32
CA GLN A 25 5.27 -6.58 3.34
C GLN A 25 4.22 -7.55 2.78
N HIS A 26 4.06 -7.62 1.46
CA HIS A 26 3.03 -8.43 0.80
C HIS A 26 1.62 -8.24 1.40
N GLY A 27 1.33 -6.98 1.74
CA GLY A 27 0.16 -6.57 2.50
C GLY A 27 -1.04 -6.18 1.63
N LYS A 28 -1.96 -5.42 2.22
CA LYS A 28 -3.16 -4.91 1.54
C LYS A 28 -2.79 -3.94 0.42
N TYR A 29 -1.76 -3.13 0.64
CA TYR A 29 -1.23 -2.24 -0.39
C TYR A 29 -0.80 -2.98 -1.65
N GLU A 30 -0.05 -4.08 -1.53
CA GLU A 30 0.38 -4.90 -2.68
C GLU A 30 -0.83 -5.51 -3.40
N ALA A 31 -1.77 -6.11 -2.66
CA ALA A 31 -2.95 -6.72 -3.25
C ALA A 31 -3.82 -5.71 -4.02
N LEU A 32 -4.01 -4.50 -3.46
CA LEU A 32 -4.68 -3.41 -4.16
C LEU A 32 -3.90 -2.99 -5.40
N TYR A 33 -2.58 -2.82 -5.28
CA TYR A 33 -1.72 -2.42 -6.38
C TYR A 33 -1.84 -3.42 -7.54
N MET A 34 -1.68 -4.72 -7.28
CA MET A 34 -1.81 -5.78 -8.28
C MET A 34 -3.20 -5.84 -8.93
N SER A 35 -4.27 -5.54 -8.17
CA SER A 35 -5.63 -5.51 -8.72
C SER A 35 -5.83 -4.44 -9.81
N GLN A 36 -5.02 -3.38 -9.83
CA GLN A 36 -5.08 -2.34 -10.87
C GLN A 36 -4.38 -2.77 -12.17
N PHE A 37 -3.55 -3.81 -12.13
CA PHE A 37 -2.80 -4.33 -13.28
C PHE A 37 -3.33 -5.67 -13.80
N ALA A 38 -4.25 -6.32 -13.09
CA ALA A 38 -4.94 -7.51 -13.58
C ALA A 38 -5.93 -7.12 -14.69
N GLN A 39 -5.59 -7.44 -15.95
CA GLN A 39 -6.49 -7.39 -17.12
C GLN A 39 -7.30 -8.66 -17.27
#